data_AF-A0A4Q3SBK2-F1
#
_entry.id   AF-A0A4Q3SBK2-F1
#
_cell.length_a   1.000
_cell.length_b   1.000
_cell.length_c   1.000
_cell.angle_alpha   90.00
_cell.angle_beta   90.00
_cell.angle_gamma   90.00
#
_symmetry.space_group_name_H-M   'P 1'
#
loop_
_entity.id
_entity.type
_entity.pdbx_description
1 polymer ?
#
loop_
_entity_poly.entity_id
_entity_poly.type
_entity_poly.pdbx_seq_one_letter_code
_entity_poly.pdbx_strand_id
1 'polypeptide(L)' 'MYELRVFLPGENQPLRALTFSTALQVMDVMPLLLSEHAGCERISVSAAGSYLFSVDCKGDPIERDKP' A
#
# COMPACT_ATOMS: atom_id res chain seq x y z
N MET A 1 11.49 -9.42 2.79
CA MET A 1 11.23 -8.02 3.18
C MET A 1 10.10 -7.50 2.31
N TYR A 2 9.07 -7.00 2.95
CA TYR A 2 7.87 -6.42 2.34
C TYR A 2 7.91 -4.92 2.53
N GLU A 3 7.36 -4.20 1.57
CA GLU A 3 7.23 -2.77 1.61
C GLU A 3 5.79 -2.39 1.25
N LEU A 4 5.17 -1.59 2.11
CA LEU A 4 3.84 -1.05 1.94
C LEU A 4 3.97 0.45 1.73
N ARG A 5 3.39 0.95 0.63
CA ARG A 5 3.43 2.36 0.24
C ARG A 5 2.03 2.93 0.12
N VAL A 6 1.76 4.06 0.78
CA VAL A 6 0.49 4.78 0.71
C VAL A 6 0.65 5.97 -0.23
N PHE A 7 -0.26 6.11 -1.20
CA PHE A 7 -0.30 7.23 -2.15
C PHE A 7 -1.57 8.05 -1.94
N LEU A 8 -1.45 9.37 -2.00
CA LEU A 8 -2.59 10.29 -2.03
C LEU A 8 -3.00 10.60 -3.49
N PRO A 9 -4.24 11.07 -3.71
CA PRO A 9 -4.75 11.43 -5.03
C PRO A 9 -3.81 12.34 -5.83
N GLY A 10 -3.32 11.84 -6.96
CA GLY A 10 -2.46 12.60 -7.88
C GLY A 10 -0.99 12.70 -7.44
N GLU A 11 -0.59 12.01 -6.38
CA GLU A 11 0.80 11.94 -5.94
C GLU A 11 1.55 10.76 -6.57
N ASN A 12 2.65 11.06 -7.25
CA ASN A 12 3.56 10.04 -7.80
C ASN A 12 4.53 9.48 -6.74
N GLN A 13 4.66 10.16 -5.60
CA GLN A 13 5.51 9.73 -4.50
C GLN A 13 4.63 9.21 -3.36
N PRO A 14 5.08 8.17 -2.63
CA PRO A 14 4.31 7.67 -1.51
C PRO A 14 4.38 8.68 -0.36
N LEU A 15 3.22 9.06 0.17
CA LEU A 15 3.09 9.81 1.42
C LEU A 15 3.79 9.08 2.57
N ARG A 16 3.69 7.75 2.57
CA ARG A 16 4.25 6.88 3.61
C ARG A 16 4.75 5.58 3.02
N ALA A 17 5.94 5.15 3.44
CA ALA A 17 6.50 3.85 3.13
C ALA A 17 6.86 3.13 4.44
N LEU A 18 6.36 1.92 4.61
CA LEU A 18 6.64 1.06 5.76
C LEU A 18 7.27 -0.25 5.28
N THR A 19 8.21 -0.78 6.05
CA THR A 19 8.89 -2.02 5.72
C THR A 19 8.66 -3.07 6.79
N PHE A 20 8.45 -4.31 6.36
CA PHE A 20 8.10 -5.43 7.23
C PHE A 20 8.93 -6.67 6.88
N SER A 21 9.16 -7.52 7.87
CA SER A 21 9.91 -8.76 7.70
C SER A 21 9.02 -9.90 7.19
N THR A 22 7.72 -9.85 7.49
CA THR A 22 6.76 -10.91 7.18
C THR A 22 5.51 -10.37 6.50
N ALA A 23 4.84 -11.22 5.70
CA ALA A 23 3.55 -10.87 5.08
C ALA A 23 2.45 -10.65 6.12
N LEU A 24 2.49 -11.39 7.23
CA LEU A 24 1.48 -11.29 8.29
C LEU A 24 1.46 -9.87 8.88
N GLN A 25 2.62 -9.28 9.15
CA GLN A 25 2.73 -7.90 9.63
C GLN A 25 2.13 -6.89 8.65
N VAL A 26 2.27 -7.12 7.34
CA VAL A 26 1.65 -6.26 6.32
C VAL A 26 0.13 -6.32 6.45
N MET A 27 -0.42 -7.53 6.56
CA MET A 27 -1.87 -7.75 6.68
C MET A 27 -2.44 -7.16 7.98
N ASP A 28 -1.68 -7.23 9.09
CA ASP A 28 -2.10 -6.66 10.37
C ASP A 28 -2.12 -5.13 10.37
N VAL A 29 -1.19 -4.50 9.64
CA VAL A 29 -1.05 -3.03 9.60
C VAL A 29 -1.90 -2.37 8.51
N MET A 30 -2.26 -3.10 7.46
CA MET A 30 -3.04 -2.55 6.35
C MET A 30 -4.39 -1.93 6.78
N PRO A 31 -5.21 -2.55 7.64
CA PRO A 31 -6.46 -1.94 8.13
C PRO A 31 -6.22 -0.64 8.91
N LEU A 32 -5.14 -0.56 9.70
CA LEU A 32 -4.78 0.65 10.43
C LEU A 32 -4.48 1.80 9.47
N LEU A 33 -3.70 1.53 8.42
CA LEU A 33 -3.38 2.55 7.41
C LEU A 33 -4.59 3.00 6.60
N LEU A 34 -5.50 2.08 6.26
CA LEU A 34 -6.76 2.42 5.62
C LEU A 34 -7.61 3.35 6.52
N SER A 35 -7.59 3.13 7.84
CA SER A 35 -8.31 3.99 8.80
C SER A 35 -7.63 5.35 9.03
N GLU A 36 -6.29 5.40 9.03
CA GLU A 36 -5.51 6.64 9.23
C GLU A 36 -5.57 7.55 7.99
N HIS A 37 -5.77 6.98 6.80
CA HIS A 37 -5.72 7.69 5.53
C HIS A 37 -7.04 7.56 4.76
N ALA A 38 -8.14 8.08 5.33
CA ALA A 38 -9.47 8.07 4.72
C ALA A 38 -9.59 8.76 3.34
N GLY A 39 -8.52 9.39 2.86
CA GLY A 39 -8.41 10.01 1.53
C GLY A 39 -7.19 9.54 0.74
N CYS A 40 -6.65 8.34 1.01
CA CYS A 40 -5.66 7.77 0.11
C CYS A 40 -6.26 7.56 -1.30
N GLU A 41 -5.41 7.33 -2.29
CA GLU A 41 -5.82 6.83 -3.60
C GLU A 41 -5.57 5.33 -3.68
N ARG A 42 -4.40 4.90 -3.18
CA ARG A 42 -4.00 3.50 -3.19
C ARG A 42 -2.98 3.17 -2.11
N ILE A 43 -2.99 1.90 -1.71
CA ILE A 43 -1.92 1.26 -0.96
C ILE A 43 -1.30 0.20 -1.85
N SER A 44 0.01 0.28 -2.08
CA SER A 44 0.77 -0.69 -2.87
C SER A 44 1.65 -1.54 -1.97
N VAL A 45 1.64 -2.86 -2.21
CA VAL A 45 2.49 -3.81 -1.51
C VAL A 45 3.49 -4.42 -2.48
N SER A 46 4.75 -4.45 -2.07
CA SER A 46 5.84 -5.08 -2.80
C SER A 46 6.69 -5.96 -1.88
N ALA A 47 7.38 -6.95 -2.45
CA ALA A 47 8.32 -7.79 -1.73
C ALA A 47 9.62 -7.92 -2.53
N ALA A 48 10.76 -7.68 -1.87
CA ALA A 48 12.08 -7.68 -2.51
C ALA A 48 12.12 -6.84 -3.82
N GLY A 49 11.50 -5.66 -3.80
CA GLY A 49 11.41 -4.76 -4.97
C GLY A 49 10.41 -5.18 -6.05
N SER A 50 9.75 -6.33 -5.91
CA SER A 50 8.73 -6.82 -6.84
C SER A 50 7.34 -6.44 -6.35
N TYR A 51 6.54 -5.83 -7.23
CA TYR A 51 5.13 -5.56 -6.97
C TYR A 51 4.35 -6.85 -6.69
N LEU A 52 3.48 -6.83 -5.68
CA LEU A 52 2.56 -7.93 -5.39
C LEU A 52 1.12 -7.54 -5.75
N PHE A 53 0.57 -6.52 -5.10
CA PHE A 53 -0.80 -6.05 -5.32
C PHE A 53 -0.98 -4.60 -4.87
N SER A 54 -2.11 -4.00 -5.24
CA SER A 54 -2.57 -2.72 -4.74
C SER A 54 -4.03 -2.82 -4.30
N VAL A 55 -4.41 -2.01 -3.33
CA VAL A 55 -5.81 -1.82 -2.92
C VAL A 55 -6.16 -0.34 -2.91
N ASP A 56 -7.43 -0.03 -3.12
CA ASP A 56 -7.98 1.30 -2.85
C ASP A 56 -8.18 1.50 -1.32
N CYS A 57 -8.72 2.64 -0.95
CA CYS A 57 -8.92 3.00 0.47
C CYS A 57 -10.13 2.33 1.13
N LYS A 58 -10.88 1.54 0.36
CA LYS A 58 -11.89 0.61 0.87
C LYS A 58 -11.30 -0.79 1.07
N GLY A 59 -10.07 -1.01 0.64
CA GLY A 59 -9.42 -2.33 0.64
C GLY A 59 -9.78 -3.17 -0.58
N ASP A 60 -10.44 -2.59 -1.58
CA ASP A 60 -10.77 -3.29 -2.82
C ASP A 60 -9.52 -3.41 -3.69
N PRO A 61 -9.21 -4.60 -4.25
CA PRO A 61 -8.07 -4.76 -5.16
C PRO A 61 -8.20 -3.87 -6.38
N ILE A 62 -7.12 -3.18 -6.74
CA ILE A 62 -7.04 -2.35 -7.95
C ILE A 62 -5.91 -2.82 -8.86
N GLU A 63 -6.05 -2.54 -10.16
CA GLU A 63 -4.99 -2.82 -11.12
C GLU A 63 -3.72 -2.02 -10.77
N ARG A 64 -2.57 -2.62 -11.09
CA ARG A 64 -1.30 -1.91 -11.02
C ARG A 64 -1.33 -0.78 -12.04
N ASP A 65 -1.17 0.47 -11.60
CA ASP A 65 -0.92 1.56 -12.54
C ASP A 65 0.28 1.19 -13.43
N LYS A 66 0.07 1.30 -14.74
CA LYS A 66 1.16 1.22 -15.69
C LYS A 66 2.14 2.36 -15.39
N PRO A 67 3.45 2.09 -15.52
CA PRO A 67 4.50 3.09 -15.29
C PRO A 67 4.33 4.34 -16.16
#